data_AF-A0A369YED4-F1
#
_entry.id   AF-A0A369YED4-F1
#
_cell.length_a   1.000
_cell.length_b   1.000
_cell.length_c   1.000
_cell.angle_alpha   90.00
_cell.angle_beta   90.00
_cell.angle_gamma   90.00
#
_symmetry.space_group_name_H-M   'P 1'
#
loop_
_entity.id
_entity.type
_entity.pdbx_description
1 polymer ?
#
loop_
_entity_poly.entity_id
_entity_poly.type
_entity_poly.pdbx_seq_one_letter_code
_entity_poly.pdbx_strand_id
1 'polypeptide(L)'
;MKKTLFLVCLALLIPSISYANDDSAAKINLVKQVYQEARNPERLSSDILKKYADPSFKKALNVADRAEEGCFDADPIWNSQDPDYQEKVRVSALSNGKVRALLSGRHVDYSVSCSNGTCKISDVGGWKKVLLQCR
;
A
#
# COMPACT_ATOMS: atom_id res chain seq x y z
N MET A 1 12.46 36.34 -57.32
CA MET A 1 13.43 35.68 -56.42
C MET A 1 12.72 35.39 -55.11
N LYS A 2 12.39 34.12 -54.83
CA LYS A 2 11.57 33.71 -53.67
C LYS A 2 12.51 33.42 -52.48
N LYS A 3 12.34 34.14 -51.37
CA LYS A 3 13.12 33.97 -50.13
C LYS A 3 12.49 32.87 -49.29
N THR A 4 13.18 31.75 -49.11
CA THR A 4 12.79 30.68 -48.18
C THR A 4 13.43 30.93 -46.82
N LEU A 5 12.62 31.25 -45.81
CA LEU A 5 13.03 31.31 -44.42
C LEU A 5 12.81 29.93 -43.80
N PHE A 6 13.89 29.22 -43.45
CA PHE A 6 13.83 27.98 -42.68
C PHE A 6 13.78 28.33 -41.18
N LEU A 7 12.62 28.12 -40.55
CA LEU A 7 12.49 28.12 -39.09
C LEU A 7 13.01 26.78 -38.54
N VAL A 8 14.12 26.84 -37.80
CA VAL A 8 14.64 25.72 -37.01
C VAL A 8 13.96 25.76 -35.64
N CYS A 9 12.96 24.91 -35.43
CA CYS A 9 12.41 24.63 -34.10
C CYS A 9 13.34 23.63 -33.40
N LEU A 10 14.24 24.15 -32.56
CA LEU A 10 15.05 23.36 -31.64
C LEU A 10 14.14 22.86 -30.49
N ALA A 11 13.61 21.64 -30.64
CA ALA A 11 12.84 20.98 -29.61
C ALA A 11 13.73 20.69 -28.39
N LEU A 12 13.43 21.35 -27.27
CA LEU A 12 14.01 21.08 -25.96
C LEU A 12 13.65 19.65 -25.53
N LEU A 13 14.61 18.73 -25.66
CA LEU A 13 14.56 17.42 -25.04
C LEU A 13 14.75 17.58 -23.53
N ILE A 14 13.66 17.80 -22.81
CA ILE A 14 13.66 17.68 -21.36
C ILE A 14 13.69 16.17 -21.05
N PRO A 15 14.73 15.64 -20.37
CA PRO A 15 14.73 14.25 -19.95
C PRO A 15 13.58 14.03 -18.97
N SER A 16 12.66 13.13 -19.33
CA SER A 16 11.56 12.70 -18.46
C SER A 16 12.16 11.91 -17.31
N ILE A 17 12.31 12.54 -16.14
CA ILE A 17 12.75 11.85 -14.92
C ILE A 17 11.68 10.80 -14.60
N SER A 18 12.00 9.53 -14.82
CA SER A 18 11.10 8.41 -14.61
C SER A 18 11.08 8.02 -13.13
N TYR A 19 10.10 8.55 -12.38
CA TYR A 19 9.91 8.30 -10.94
C TYR A 19 9.28 6.93 -10.60
N ALA A 20 8.95 6.10 -11.60
CA ALA A 20 8.18 4.87 -11.38
C ALA A 20 8.94 3.75 -10.64
N ASN A 21 10.27 3.69 -10.77
CA ASN A 21 11.08 2.67 -10.11
C ASN A 21 11.29 2.94 -8.62
N ASP A 22 11.55 4.20 -8.25
CA ASP A 22 11.75 4.60 -6.85
C ASP A 22 10.47 4.45 -6.03
N ASP A 23 9.33 4.81 -6.62
CA ASP A 23 8.02 4.63 -5.98
C ASP A 23 7.72 3.14 -5.70
N SER A 24 8.06 2.24 -6.63
CA SER A 24 7.82 0.80 -6.44
C SER A 24 8.65 0.23 -5.29
N ALA A 25 9.92 0.63 -5.19
CA ALA A 25 10.79 0.23 -4.08
C ALA A 25 10.30 0.78 -2.73
N ALA A 26 9.88 2.04 -2.69
CA ALA A 26 9.36 2.67 -1.47
C ALA A 26 8.06 1.99 -0.99
N LYS A 27 7.14 1.65 -1.90
CA LYS A 27 5.92 0.91 -1.57
C LYS A 27 6.22 -0.49 -1.03
N ILE A 28 7.14 -1.22 -1.66
CA ILE A 28 7.59 -2.54 -1.20
C ILE A 28 8.19 -2.45 0.20
N ASN A 29 9.04 -1.45 0.45
CA ASN A 29 9.68 -1.25 1.74
C ASN A 29 8.66 -0.93 2.85
N LEU A 30 7.64 -0.12 2.56
CA LEU A 30 6.55 0.15 3.49
C LEU A 30 5.84 -1.15 3.91
N VAL A 31 5.47 -2.01 2.96
CA VAL A 31 4.80 -3.28 3.27
C VAL A 31 5.73 -4.23 4.03
N LYS A 32 7.03 -4.27 3.71
CA LYS A 32 8.01 -5.02 4.51
C LYS A 32 8.06 -4.55 5.96
N GLN A 33 8.02 -3.23 6.21
CA GLN A 33 7.99 -2.67 7.56
C GLN A 33 6.72 -3.07 8.33
N VAL A 34 5.55 -3.09 7.65
CA VAL A 34 4.30 -3.61 8.24
C VAL A 34 4.50 -5.03 8.77
N TYR A 35 5.04 -5.94 7.95
CA TYR A 35 5.28 -7.31 8.38
C TYR A 35 6.38 -7.43 9.44
N GLN A 36 7.42 -6.59 9.41
CA GLN A 36 8.42 -6.57 10.47
C GLN A 36 7.80 -6.23 11.83
N GLU A 37 6.87 -5.28 11.87
CA GLU A 37 6.14 -4.93 13.10
C GLU A 37 5.11 -5.99 13.50
N ALA A 38 4.43 -6.59 12.52
CA ALA A 38 3.39 -7.59 12.75
C ALA A 38 3.92 -8.95 13.23
N ARG A 39 5.24 -9.18 13.17
CA ARG A 39 5.88 -10.37 13.77
C ARG A 39 5.77 -10.42 15.30
N ASN A 40 5.51 -9.29 15.95
CA ASN A 40 5.23 -9.28 17.39
C ASN A 40 3.73 -9.57 17.63
N PRO A 41 3.36 -10.74 18.20
CA PRO A 41 1.96 -11.10 18.44
C PRO A 41 1.25 -10.18 19.45
N GLU A 42 1.99 -9.45 20.29
CA GLU A 42 1.41 -8.50 21.25
C GLU A 42 0.90 -7.22 20.59
N ARG A 43 1.24 -6.99 19.30
CA ARG A 43 0.84 -5.79 18.57
C ARG A 43 -0.38 -6.08 17.69
N LEU A 44 -1.46 -5.35 17.95
CA LEU A 44 -2.67 -5.43 17.15
C LEU A 44 -2.41 -4.96 15.71
N SER A 45 -2.82 -5.78 14.74
CA SER A 45 -2.71 -5.47 13.31
C SER A 45 -3.42 -4.16 12.95
N SER A 46 -4.56 -3.85 13.60
CA SER A 46 -5.26 -2.57 13.41
C SER A 46 -4.39 -1.37 13.77
N ASP A 47 -3.61 -1.44 14.85
CA ASP A 47 -2.74 -0.33 15.29
C ASP A 47 -1.52 -0.17 14.40
N ILE A 48 -0.94 -1.29 13.93
CA ILE A 48 0.12 -1.28 12.92
C ILE A 48 -0.42 -0.63 11.64
N LEU A 49 -1.61 -1.02 11.16
CA LEU A 49 -2.20 -0.42 9.97
C LEU A 49 -2.48 1.07 10.16
N LYS A 50 -3.01 1.51 11.31
CA LYS A 50 -3.24 2.94 11.60
C LYS A 50 -1.97 3.79 11.57
N LYS A 51 -0.82 3.21 11.93
CA LYS A 51 0.50 3.88 11.87
C LYS A 51 0.88 4.22 10.42
N TYR A 52 0.61 3.32 9.48
CA TYR A 52 1.02 3.43 8.08
C TYR A 52 -0.10 3.89 7.13
N ALA A 53 -1.34 3.94 7.61
CA ALA A 53 -2.51 4.32 6.83
C ALA A 53 -2.48 5.79 6.39
N ASP A 54 -3.04 6.04 5.22
CA ASP A 54 -3.48 7.38 4.83
C ASP A 54 -4.70 7.81 5.67
N PRO A 55 -5.09 9.10 5.64
CA PRO A 55 -6.23 9.58 6.43
C PRO A 55 -7.55 8.85 6.13
N SER A 56 -7.76 8.42 4.89
CA SER A 56 -9.00 7.78 4.45
C SER A 56 -9.12 6.34 4.95
N PHE A 57 -8.01 5.58 4.96
CA PHE A 57 -7.98 4.23 5.49
C PHE A 57 -7.94 4.25 7.02
N LYS A 58 -7.23 5.21 7.61
CA LYS A 58 -7.25 5.43 9.07
C LYS A 58 -8.66 5.73 9.57
N LYS A 59 -9.45 6.49 8.81
CA LYS A 59 -10.88 6.69 9.12
C LYS A 59 -11.65 5.37 9.17
N ALA A 60 -11.45 4.50 8.19
CA ALA A 60 -12.11 3.19 8.14
C ALA A 60 -11.70 2.29 9.33
N LEU A 61 -10.41 2.23 9.64
CA LEU A 61 -9.89 1.51 10.82
C LEU A 61 -10.52 2.03 12.13
N ASN A 62 -10.63 3.36 12.28
CA ASN A 62 -11.25 3.95 13.46
C ASN A 62 -12.76 3.71 13.53
N VAL A 63 -13.46 3.46 12.42
CA VAL A 63 -14.88 3.04 12.47
C VAL A 63 -14.95 1.66 13.11
N ALA A 64 -14.08 0.74 12.66
CA ALA A 64 -14.04 -0.61 13.22
C ALA A 64 -13.67 -0.67 14.70
N ASP A 65 -12.79 0.20 15.19
CA ASP A 65 -12.47 0.26 16.63
C ASP A 65 -13.65 0.64 17.52
N ARG A 66 -14.66 1.32 16.94
CA ARG A 66 -15.83 1.83 17.68
C ARG A 66 -17.06 0.94 17.53
N ALA A 67 -16.99 -0.06 16.66
CA ALA A 67 -18.08 -1.00 16.47
C ALA A 67 -18.27 -1.82 17.75
N GLU A 68 -19.53 -2.09 18.10
CA GLU A 68 -19.85 -2.93 19.25
C GLU A 68 -19.46 -4.40 18.97
N GLU A 69 -19.51 -4.80 17.70
CA GLU A 69 -19.10 -6.12 17.21
C GLU A 69 -17.72 -6.06 16.54
N GLY A 70 -16.98 -7.16 16.59
CA GLY A 70 -15.69 -7.28 15.91
C GLY A 70 -15.85 -7.26 14.38
N CYS A 71 -15.23 -6.29 13.71
CA CYS A 71 -15.36 -6.11 12.26
C CYS A 71 -14.47 -7.01 11.40
N PHE A 72 -13.44 -7.59 12.00
CA PHE A 72 -12.47 -8.42 11.31
C PHE A 72 -12.83 -9.89 11.54
N ASP A 73 -13.06 -10.63 10.45
CA ASP A 73 -13.25 -12.09 10.47
C ASP A 73 -11.91 -12.84 10.36
N ALA A 74 -10.82 -12.12 10.11
CA ALA A 74 -9.44 -12.60 10.04
C ALA A 74 -8.49 -11.43 10.27
N ASP A 75 -7.25 -11.71 10.69
CA ASP A 75 -6.22 -10.70 10.76
C ASP A 75 -5.97 -10.08 9.37
N PRO A 76 -6.06 -8.75 9.19
CA PRO A 76 -5.97 -8.12 7.88
C PRO A 76 -4.55 -8.07 7.30
N ILE A 77 -3.50 -8.16 8.12
CA ILE A 77 -2.10 -8.20 7.67
C ILE A 77 -1.73 -9.62 7.27
N TRP A 78 -2.18 -10.61 8.02
CA TRP A 78 -1.81 -11.99 7.75
C TRP A 78 -2.78 -12.64 6.74
N ASN A 79 -4.06 -12.30 6.77
CA ASN A 79 -5.16 -13.01 6.11
C ASN A 79 -5.34 -14.42 6.68
N SER A 80 -5.48 -14.53 8.01
CA SER A 80 -5.81 -15.76 8.75
C SER A 80 -6.52 -15.42 10.06
N GLN A 81 -7.39 -16.30 10.54
CA GLN A 81 -7.97 -16.27 11.88
C GLN A 81 -6.95 -16.66 12.97
N ASP A 82 -5.96 -17.46 12.61
CA ASP A 82 -4.87 -17.91 13.48
C ASP A 82 -3.53 -17.74 12.74
N PRO A 83 -2.90 -16.55 12.81
CA PRO A 83 -1.66 -16.28 12.07
C PRO A 83 -0.43 -16.99 12.66
N ASP A 84 0.34 -17.67 11.82
CA ASP A 84 1.76 -17.91 12.12
C ASP A 84 2.55 -16.61 11.92
N TYR A 85 2.80 -15.89 13.02
CA TYR A 85 3.54 -14.64 13.01
C TYR A 85 5.00 -14.78 12.56
N GLN A 86 5.54 -16.00 12.48
CA GLN A 86 6.90 -16.24 12.00
C GLN A 86 6.98 -16.64 10.52
N GLU A 87 5.83 -16.84 9.88
CA GLU A 87 5.75 -17.26 8.48
C GLU A 87 6.60 -16.37 7.55
N LYS A 88 7.19 -17.00 6.53
CA LYS A 88 7.95 -16.29 5.50
C LYS A 88 7.01 -15.53 4.57
N VAL A 89 7.24 -14.21 4.47
CA VAL A 89 6.46 -13.33 3.59
C VAL A 89 7.35 -12.81 2.46
N ARG A 90 6.90 -12.95 1.21
CA ARG A 90 7.56 -12.36 0.03
C ARG A 90 6.77 -11.15 -0.44
N VAL A 91 7.41 -9.99 -0.52
CA VAL A 91 6.76 -8.73 -0.90
C VAL A 91 7.23 -8.30 -2.29
N SER A 92 6.29 -8.02 -3.20
CA SER A 92 6.57 -7.63 -4.58
C SER A 92 5.52 -6.65 -5.12
N ALA A 93 5.92 -5.76 -6.03
CA ALA A 93 4.98 -4.94 -6.78
C ALA A 93 4.23 -5.77 -7.85
N LEU A 94 2.98 -5.42 -8.09
CA LEU A 94 2.13 -5.97 -9.16
C LEU A 94 2.04 -4.98 -10.32
N SER A 95 1.73 -5.49 -11.52
CA SER A 95 1.55 -4.66 -12.73
C SER A 95 0.40 -3.65 -12.62
N ASN A 96 -0.57 -3.88 -11.73
CA ASN A 96 -1.68 -2.97 -11.44
C ASN A 96 -1.32 -1.87 -10.41
N GLY A 97 -0.05 -1.76 -10.02
CA GLY A 97 0.44 -0.74 -9.09
C GLY A 97 0.23 -1.04 -7.60
N LYS A 98 -0.41 -2.17 -7.26
CA LYS A 98 -0.50 -2.67 -5.87
C LYS A 98 0.80 -3.35 -5.44
N VAL A 99 0.95 -3.55 -4.13
CA VAL A 99 2.02 -4.39 -3.56
C VAL A 99 1.40 -5.66 -3.00
N ARG A 100 1.90 -6.83 -3.41
CA ARG A 100 1.49 -8.13 -2.89
C ARG A 100 2.45 -8.61 -1.83
N ALA A 101 1.91 -9.03 -0.71
CA ALA A 101 2.57 -9.90 0.24
C ALA A 101 2.08 -11.33 0.03
N LEU A 102 2.99 -12.21 -0.40
CA LEU A 102 2.72 -13.62 -0.61
C LEU A 102 3.17 -14.41 0.62
N LEU A 103 2.25 -15.20 1.16
CA LEU A 103 2.44 -16.16 2.24
C LEU A 103 2.18 -17.57 1.68
N SER A 104 2.22 -18.61 2.51
CA SER A 104 2.02 -20.00 2.07
C SER A 104 0.56 -20.23 1.68
N GLY A 105 0.32 -20.28 0.37
CA GLY A 105 -1.02 -20.54 -0.20
C GLY A 105 -2.00 -19.36 -0.15
N ARG A 106 -1.59 -18.21 0.40
CA ARG A 106 -2.43 -17.01 0.57
C ARG A 106 -1.66 -15.75 0.22
N HIS A 107 -2.38 -14.65 0.01
CA HIS A 107 -1.76 -13.35 -0.25
C HIS A 107 -2.60 -12.22 0.32
N VAL A 108 -1.95 -11.06 0.47
CA VAL A 108 -2.57 -9.79 0.83
C VAL A 108 -2.09 -8.74 -0.16
N ASP A 109 -3.05 -8.06 -0.80
CA ASP A 109 -2.76 -6.98 -1.73
C ASP A 109 -2.98 -5.63 -1.06
N TYR A 110 -1.93 -4.80 -1.08
CA TYR A 110 -1.90 -3.47 -0.49
C TYR A 110 -2.04 -2.42 -1.59
N SER A 111 -2.95 -1.47 -1.37
CA SER A 111 -2.99 -0.22 -2.12
C SER A 111 -2.10 0.79 -1.40
N VAL A 112 -1.03 1.25 -2.06
CA VAL A 112 -0.06 2.19 -1.48
C VAL A 112 0.14 3.38 -2.41
N SER A 113 -0.01 4.57 -1.84
CA SER A 113 0.21 5.85 -2.52
C SER A 113 1.41 6.56 -1.90
N CYS A 114 2.27 7.13 -2.74
CA CYS A 114 3.43 7.90 -2.29
C CYS A 114 3.29 9.35 -2.75
N SER A 115 3.61 10.28 -1.87
CA SER A 115 3.64 11.71 -2.16
C SER A 115 4.81 12.33 -1.41
N ASN A 116 5.62 13.13 -2.10
CA ASN A 116 6.80 13.79 -1.54
C ASN A 116 7.73 12.82 -0.77
N GLY A 117 7.99 11.64 -1.36
CA GLY A 117 8.86 10.61 -0.76
C GLY A 117 8.25 9.85 0.43
N THR A 118 7.02 10.16 0.85
CA THR A 118 6.33 9.45 1.92
C THR A 118 5.23 8.57 1.37
N CYS A 119 5.29 7.27 1.66
CA CYS A 119 4.26 6.31 1.26
C CYS A 119 3.27 6.01 2.39
N LYS A 120 2.00 5.85 2.04
CA LYS A 120 0.90 5.53 2.95
C LYS A 120 -0.01 4.47 2.34
N ILE A 121 -0.59 3.64 3.22
CA ILE A 121 -1.50 2.55 2.84
C ILE A 121 -2.93 3.11 2.74
N SER A 122 -3.55 2.96 1.58
CA SER A 122 -4.92 3.40 1.33
C SER A 122 -5.96 2.28 1.43
N ASP A 123 -5.52 1.02 1.35
CA ASP A 123 -6.35 -0.17 1.56
C ASP A 123 -5.47 -1.43 1.73
N VAL A 124 -6.00 -2.45 2.38
CA VAL A 124 -5.40 -3.78 2.56
C VAL A 124 -6.46 -4.82 2.27
N GLY A 125 -6.27 -5.66 1.24
CA GLY A 125 -7.21 -6.75 0.93
C GLY A 125 -8.65 -6.33 0.61
N GLY A 126 -8.94 -5.04 0.44
CA GLY A 126 -10.31 -4.51 0.29
C GLY A 126 -11.01 -4.19 1.61
N TRP A 127 -10.33 -4.34 2.75
CA TRP A 127 -10.87 -4.12 4.09
C TRP A 127 -11.46 -2.74 4.27
N LYS A 128 -10.92 -1.70 3.62
CA LYS A 128 -11.45 -0.33 3.78
C LYS A 128 -12.96 -0.26 3.52
N LYS A 129 -13.46 -0.95 2.50
CA LYS A 129 -14.90 -0.95 2.18
C LYS A 129 -15.73 -1.64 3.26
N VAL A 130 -15.23 -2.76 3.78
CA VAL A 130 -15.89 -3.55 4.83
C VAL A 130 -15.93 -2.77 6.14
N LEU A 131 -14.78 -2.22 6.57
CA LEU A 131 -14.64 -1.49 7.82
C LEU A 131 -15.50 -0.22 7.88
N LEU A 132 -15.71 0.46 6.74
CA LEU A 132 -16.61 1.60 6.67
C LEU A 132 -18.09 1.26 6.86
N GLN A 133 -18.46 -0.02 6.72
CA GLN A 133 -19.82 -0.51 6.89
C GLN A 133 -20.03 -1.19 8.24
N CYS A 134 -18.96 -1.34 9.03
CA CYS A 134 -19.04 -1.95 10.35
C CYS A 134 -19.83 -1.02 11.30
N ARG A 135 -20.66 -1.62 12.14
CA ARG A 135 -21.55 -0.93 13.08
C ARG A 135 -21.31 -1.45 14.49
#